data_AF-A0A528U4V5-F1
#
_entry.id   AF-A0A528U4V5-F1
#
_cell.length_a   1.000
_cell.length_b   1.000
_cell.length_c   1.000
_cell.angle_alpha   90.00
_cell.angle_beta   90.00
_cell.angle_gamma   90.00
#
_symmetry.space_group_name_H-M   'P 1'
#
loop_
_entity.id
_entity.type
_entity.pdbx_description
1 polymer ?
#
loop_
_entity_poly.entity_id
_entity_poly.type
_entity_poly.pdbx_seq_one_letter_code
_entity_poly.pdbx_strand_id
1 'polypeptide(L)'
;MAKPDSRTVASLLREYAHRSSLRGGNPYRTKAYLRAADSLTALSQPLDRIIAAGALTRIPDIGDAIADIVRKLYESGTHPRLEKLREEVPAGVMELF
;
A
#
# COMPACT_ATOMS: atom_id res chain seq x y z
N MET A 1 -20.54 -3.38 -2.33
CA MET A 1 -19.44 -3.40 -1.35
C MET A 1 -18.85 -2.00 -1.29
N ALA A 2 -18.71 -1.40 -0.10
CA ALA A 2 -18.10 -0.08 0.02
C ALA A 2 -16.63 -0.16 -0.42
N LYS A 3 -16.17 0.77 -1.25
CA LYS A 3 -14.76 0.85 -1.64
C LYS A 3 -13.91 1.09 -0.38
N PRO A 4 -12.75 0.44 -0.24
CA PRO A 4 -11.89 0.59 0.93
C PRO A 4 -11.52 2.07 1.14
N ASP A 5 -11.54 2.51 2.39
CA ASP A 5 -11.14 3.87 2.77
C ASP A 5 -9.61 4.02 2.77
N SER A 6 -9.13 5.26 2.93
CA SER A 6 -7.69 5.55 2.91
C SER A 6 -6.91 4.75 3.96
N ARG A 7 -7.51 4.50 5.14
CA ARG A 7 -6.88 3.71 6.21
C ARG A 7 -6.75 2.24 5.83
N THR A 8 -7.78 1.66 5.21
CA THR A 8 -7.71 0.27 4.73
C THR A 8 -6.61 0.12 3.67
N VAL A 9 -6.55 1.03 2.70
CA VAL A 9 -5.50 1.00 1.66
C VAL A 9 -4.11 1.19 2.26
N ALA A 10 -3.96 2.10 3.23
CA ALA A 10 -2.71 2.29 3.95
C ALA A 10 -2.27 1.02 4.69
N SER A 11 -3.18 0.33 5.38
CA SER A 11 -2.88 -0.95 6.05
C SER A 11 -2.43 -2.03 5.07
N LEU A 12 -3.09 -2.16 3.92
CA LEU A 12 -2.68 -3.09 2.86
C LEU A 12 -1.31 -2.73 2.28
N LEU A 13 -0.99 -1.44 2.17
CA LEU A 13 0.32 -0.99 1.69
C LEU A 13 1.42 -1.23 2.73
N ARG A 14 1.14 -1.05 4.03
CA ARG A 14 2.08 -1.45 5.10
C ARG A 14 2.31 -2.95 5.07
N GLU A 15 1.24 -3.73 4.96
CA GLU A 15 1.28 -5.18 4.83
C GLU A 15 2.20 -5.61 3.67
N TYR A 16 2.04 -4.97 2.51
CA TYR A 16 2.89 -5.17 1.34
C TYR A 16 4.37 -4.84 1.63
N ALA A 17 4.63 -3.74 2.33
CA ALA A 17 5.98 -3.31 2.68
C ALA A 17 6.69 -4.33 3.57
N HIS A 18 6.02 -4.78 4.64
CA HIS A 18 6.59 -5.73 5.60
C HIS A 18 6.90 -7.07 4.95
N ARG A 19 5.94 -7.65 4.20
CA ARG A 19 6.18 -8.91 3.48
C ARG A 19 7.27 -8.78 2.44
N SER A 20 7.28 -7.67 1.69
CA SER A 20 8.34 -7.40 0.73
C SER A 20 9.71 -7.30 1.42
N SER A 21 9.77 -6.76 2.65
CA SER A 21 11.00 -6.66 3.43
C SER A 21 11.51 -8.03 3.90
N LEU A 22 10.60 -8.86 4.43
CA LEU A 22 10.91 -10.20 4.92
C LEU A 22 11.42 -11.13 3.82
N ARG A 23 10.92 -10.97 2.59
CA ARG A 23 11.41 -11.69 1.40
C ARG A 23 12.78 -11.21 0.88
N GLY A 24 13.50 -10.37 1.63
CA GLY A 24 14.77 -9.78 1.19
C GLY A 24 14.61 -8.69 0.12
N GLY A 25 13.44 -8.03 0.07
CA GLY A 25 13.22 -6.91 -0.83
C GLY A 25 14.09 -5.69 -0.49
N ASN A 26 14.13 -4.73 -1.42
CA ASN A 26 14.97 -3.55 -1.26
C ASN A 26 14.48 -2.67 -0.08
N PRO A 27 15.33 -2.36 0.92
CA PRO A 27 14.94 -1.61 2.10
C PRO A 27 14.50 -0.17 1.79
N TYR A 28 15.01 0.44 0.72
CA TYR A 28 14.54 1.74 0.26
C TYR A 28 13.10 1.68 -0.26
N ARG A 29 12.74 0.62 -0.98
CA ARG A 29 11.36 0.41 -1.45
C ARG A 29 10.41 0.15 -0.28
N THR A 30 10.81 -0.69 0.68
CA THR A 30 10.04 -0.91 1.91
C THR A 30 9.75 0.41 2.62
N LYS A 31 10.78 1.24 2.85
CA LYS A 31 10.60 2.57 3.47
C LYS A 31 9.67 3.47 2.66
N ALA A 32 9.77 3.46 1.34
CA ALA A 32 8.88 4.25 0.48
C ALA A 32 7.41 3.81 0.62
N TYR A 33 7.14 2.51 0.64
CA TYR A 33 5.78 1.99 0.86
C TYR A 33 5.22 2.37 2.24
N LEU A 34 6.06 2.29 3.29
CA LEU A 34 5.65 2.69 4.65
C LEU A 34 5.32 4.18 4.72
N ARG A 35 6.19 5.05 4.17
CA ARG A 35 5.93 6.50 4.12
C ARG A 35 4.68 6.84 3.33
N ALA A 36 4.48 6.20 2.17
CA ALA A 36 3.27 6.37 1.41
C ALA A 36 2.02 5.96 2.20
N ALA A 37 2.09 4.88 2.98
CA ALA A 37 0.99 4.49 3.85
C ALA A 37 0.72 5.52 4.96
N ASP A 38 1.76 6.11 5.54
CA ASP A 38 1.61 7.20 6.50
C ASP A 38 0.94 8.44 5.86
N SER A 39 1.41 8.84 4.67
CA SER A 39 0.80 9.92 3.89
C SER A 39 -0.67 9.65 3.56
N LEU A 40 -1.04 8.41 3.22
CA LEU A 40 -2.43 7.99 2.98
C LEU A 40 -3.29 8.12 4.25
N THR A 41 -2.75 7.75 5.42
CA THR A 41 -3.48 7.90 6.69
C THR A 41 -3.65 9.36 7.11
N ALA A 42 -2.73 10.24 6.70
CA ALA A 42 -2.76 11.67 7.00
C ALA A 42 -3.62 12.49 6.02
N LEU A 43 -4.26 11.86 5.02
CA LEU A 43 -5.09 12.55 4.05
C LEU A 43 -6.31 13.22 4.72
N SER A 44 -6.43 14.54 4.54
CA SER A 44 -7.62 15.31 4.93
C SER A 44 -8.78 15.15 3.94
N GLN A 45 -8.51 14.64 2.74
CA GLN A 45 -9.51 14.47 1.68
C GLN A 45 -9.78 12.98 1.43
N PRO A 46 -11.01 12.63 0.99
CA PRO A 46 -11.34 11.27 0.62
C PRO A 46 -10.44 10.74 -0.51
N LEU A 47 -9.91 9.52 -0.34
CA LEU A 47 -8.99 8.89 -1.30
C LEU A 47 -9.64 8.70 -2.68
N ASP A 48 -10.95 8.43 -2.74
CA ASP A 48 -11.70 8.27 -3.98
C ASP A 48 -11.61 9.52 -4.87
N ARG A 49 -11.71 10.71 -4.28
CA ARG A 49 -11.61 11.97 -5.01
C ARG A 49 -10.21 12.19 -5.57
N ILE A 50 -9.18 11.85 -4.78
CA ILE A 50 -7.78 11.99 -5.21
C ILE A 50 -7.49 11.03 -6.38
N ILE A 51 -7.98 9.80 -6.29
CA ILE A 51 -7.84 8.79 -7.35
C ILE A 51 -8.56 9.24 -8.62
N ALA A 52 -9.81 9.69 -8.50
CA ALA A 52 -10.61 10.19 -9.63
C ALA A 52 -9.97 11.41 -10.31
N ALA A 53 -9.31 12.27 -9.53
CA ALA A 53 -8.56 13.43 -10.03
C ALA A 53 -7.17 13.07 -10.61
N GLY A 54 -6.73 11.80 -10.54
CA GLY A 54 -5.40 11.40 -10.94
C GLY A 54 -4.27 12.03 -10.11
N ALA A 55 -4.58 12.45 -8.88
CA ALA A 55 -3.69 13.27 -8.04
C ALA A 55 -2.90 12.46 -7.01
N LEU A 56 -2.86 11.13 -7.11
CA LEU A 56 -2.10 10.27 -6.19
C LEU A 56 -0.61 10.64 -6.12
N THR A 57 -0.01 10.97 -7.26
CA THR A 57 1.41 11.37 -7.34
C THR A 57 1.71 12.75 -6.78
N ARG A 58 0.65 13.53 -6.43
CA ARG A 58 0.79 14.80 -5.72
C ARG A 58 0.92 14.60 -4.21
N ILE A 59 0.60 13.40 -3.71
CA ILE A 59 0.76 13.08 -2.29
C ILE A 59 2.26 12.90 -2.03
N PRO A 60 2.84 13.55 -1.00
CA PRO A 60 4.22 13.34 -0.62
C PRO A 60 4.50 11.85 -0.35
N ASP A 61 5.68 11.40 -0.78
CA ASP A 61 6.15 10.00 -0.71
C ASP A 61 5.44 9.01 -1.66
N ILE A 62 4.49 9.46 -2.49
CA ILE A 62 3.81 8.61 -3.48
C ILE A 62 4.30 8.93 -4.90
N GLY A 63 5.20 8.09 -5.41
CA GLY A 63 5.59 8.10 -6.84
C GLY A 63 4.66 7.25 -7.72
N ASP A 64 4.87 7.26 -9.04
CA ASP A 64 4.02 6.55 -10.02
C ASP A 64 3.82 5.05 -9.69
N ALA A 65 4.90 4.37 -9.32
CA ALA A 65 4.86 2.95 -8.98
C ALA A 65 3.98 2.67 -7.74
N ILE A 66 4.02 3.56 -6.74
CA ILE A 66 3.20 3.42 -5.54
C ILE A 66 1.76 3.82 -5.84
N ALA A 67 1.56 4.87 -6.64
CA ALA A 67 0.24 5.29 -7.08
C ALA A 67 -0.52 4.18 -7.81
N ASP A 68 0.14 3.40 -8.67
CA ASP A 68 -0.47 2.24 -9.34
C ASP A 68 -0.90 1.15 -8.33
N ILE A 69 -0.04 0.83 -7.36
CA ILE A 69 -0.35 -0.13 -6.30
C ILE A 69 -1.55 0.35 -5.48
N VAL A 70 -1.53 1.61 -5.02
CA VAL A 70 -2.60 2.23 -4.21
C VAL A 70 -3.93 2.22 -4.97
N ARG A 71 -3.92 2.56 -6.26
CA ARG A 71 -5.12 2.50 -7.11
C ARG A 71 -5.68 1.09 -7.16
N LYS A 72 -4.85 0.08 -7.41
CA LYS A 72 -5.29 -1.33 -7.48
C LYS A 72 -5.82 -1.85 -6.15
N LEU A 73 -5.14 -1.51 -5.05
CA LEU A 73 -5.60 -1.83 -3.69
C LEU A 73 -6.95 -1.17 -3.40
N TYR A 74 -7.16 0.07 -3.88
CA TYR A 74 -8.43 0.78 -3.73
C TYR A 74 -9.56 0.18 -4.59
N GLU A 75 -9.26 -0.22 -5.82
CA GLU A 75 -10.26 -0.73 -6.77
C GLU A 75 -10.67 -2.18 -6.48
N SER A 76 -9.71 -3.02 -6.13
CA SER A 76 -9.91 -4.47 -6.00
C SER A 76 -9.78 -5.01 -4.58
N GLY A 77 -9.28 -4.20 -3.63
CA GLY A 77 -8.99 -4.64 -2.27
C GLY A 77 -7.73 -5.51 -2.14
N THR A 78 -7.08 -5.86 -3.25
CA THR A 78 -5.84 -6.66 -3.27
C THR A 78 -4.90 -6.19 -4.38
N HIS A 79 -3.73 -6.81 -4.45
CA HIS A 79 -2.78 -6.60 -5.54
C HIS A 79 -2.15 -7.95 -5.87
N PRO A 80 -1.96 -8.34 -7.14
CA PRO A 80 -1.42 -9.66 -7.49
C PRO A 80 -0.07 -9.98 -6.82
N ARG A 81 0.72 -8.93 -6.58
CA ARG A 81 2.00 -9.06 -5.86
C ARG A 81 1.84 -9.16 -4.35
N LEU A 82 0.79 -8.58 -3.76
CA LEU A 82 0.46 -8.77 -2.35
C LEU A 82 0.02 -10.22 -2.10
N GLU A 83 -0.79 -10.79 -3.00
CA GLU A 83 -1.21 -12.20 -2.97
C GLU A 83 0.01 -13.13 -2.96
N LYS A 84 0.92 -12.96 -3.93
CA LYS A 84 2.18 -13.73 -3.97
C LYS A 84 3.01 -13.58 -2.70
N LEU A 85 3.11 -12.35 -2.19
CA LEU A 85 3.84 -12.09 -0.95
C LEU A 85 3.18 -12.76 0.26
N ARG A 86 1.85 -12.94 0.29
CA ARG A 86 1.15 -13.67 1.34
C ARG A 86 1.44 -15.17 1.29
N GLU A 87 1.62 -15.73 0.09
CA GLU A 87 2.02 -17.12 -0.09
C GLU A 87 3.48 -17.34 0.33
N GLU A 88 4.39 -16.44 -0.07
CA GLU A 88 5.81 -16.54 0.24
C GLU A 88 6.13 -16.18 1.70
N VAL A 89 5.38 -15.24 2.28
CA VAL A 89 5.50 -14.78 3.66
C VAL A 89 4.12 -14.88 4.34
N PRO A 90 3.77 -16.07 4.87
CA PRO A 90 2.52 -16.29 5.59
C PRO A 90 2.42 -15.42 6.85
N ALA A 91 1.20 -15.27 7.36
CA ALA A 91 0.94 -14.47 8.57
C ALA A 91 1.79 -14.93 9.77
N GLY A 92 1.99 -16.25 9.96
CA GLY A 92 2.81 -16.76 11.07
C GLY A 92 4.28 -16.32 11.02
N VAL A 93 4.82 -15.96 9.85
CA VAL A 93 6.17 -15.38 9.74
C VAL A 93 6.17 -13.90 10.13
N MET A 94 5.08 -13.19 9.84
CA MET A 94 4.90 -11.79 10.21
C MET A 94 4.73 -11.60 11.72
N GLU A 95 4.13 -12.57 12.43
CA GLU A 95 3.95 -12.52 13.89
C GLU A 95 5.26 -12.62 14.68
N LEU A 96 6.34 -13.05 14.04
CA LEU A 96 7.68 -13.18 14.64
C LEU A 96 8.57 -11.94 14.43
N PHE A 97 8.09 -10.93 13.70
CA PHE A 97 8.83 -9.74 13.30
C PHE A 97 8.31 -8.47 13.98
#